data_AF-A0A4U2E716-F1
#
_entry.id   AF-A0A4U2E716-F1
#
_cell.length_a   1.000
_cell.length_b   1.000
_cell.length_c   1.000
_cell.angle_alpha   90.00
_cell.angle_beta   90.00
_cell.angle_gamma   90.00
#
_symmetry.space_group_name_H-M   'P 1'
#
loop_
_entity.id
_entity.type
_entity.pdbx_description
1 polymer ?
#
loop_
_entity_poly.entity_id
_entity_poly.type
_entity_poly.pdbx_seq_one_letter_code
_entity_poly.pdbx_strand_id
1 'polypeptide(L)'
;IGNLEQKLWDVNRLNLEYQAKFSQADELYIMLSGLFENHQFPSMLEDSEKDLERDTLYMKEKGIENGFDEDNNQIKPLAMTVKTERLKALIEVVQANGIYRVEVDHVDEHEVIHLLLHRA
;
A
#
# COMPACT_ATOMS: atom_id res chain seq x y z
N ILE A 1 34.35 -14.65 21.77
CA ILE A 1 32.94 -15.04 21.55
C ILE A 1 32.32 -13.88 20.80
N GLY A 2 32.31 -13.99 19.47
CA GLY A 2 32.28 -12.84 18.56
C GLY A 2 30.89 -12.52 18.04
N ASN A 3 30.21 -11.66 18.79
CA ASN A 3 29.42 -10.53 18.30
C ASN A 3 28.33 -10.71 17.23
N LEU A 4 27.64 -11.85 17.24
CA LEU A 4 26.43 -12.02 16.44
C LEU A 4 25.36 -10.99 16.85
N GLU A 5 25.19 -10.73 18.14
CA GLU A 5 24.23 -9.74 18.65
C GLU A 5 24.49 -8.33 18.13
N GLN A 6 25.73 -7.83 18.13
CA GLN A 6 25.98 -6.48 17.62
C GLN A 6 25.99 -6.42 16.10
N LYS A 7 26.33 -7.50 15.38
CA LYS A 7 26.08 -7.56 13.94
C LYS A 7 24.59 -7.50 13.63
N LEU A 8 23.76 -8.24 14.37
CA LEU A 8 22.31 -8.17 14.23
C LEU A 8 21.79 -6.79 14.62
N TRP A 9 22.38 -6.16 15.65
CA TRP A 9 22.02 -4.82 16.09
C TRP A 9 22.42 -3.74 15.08
N ASP A 10 23.60 -3.83 14.46
CA ASP A 10 24.06 -2.92 13.42
C ASP A 10 23.27 -3.12 12.12
N VAL A 11 22.93 -4.37 11.75
CA VAL A 11 22.03 -4.64 10.61
C VAL A 11 20.64 -4.10 10.88
N ASN A 12 20.12 -4.27 12.10
CA ASN A 12 18.82 -3.73 12.49
C ASN A 12 18.84 -2.19 12.53
N ARG A 13 19.90 -1.57 13.08
CA ARG A 13 20.08 -0.11 13.08
C ARG A 13 20.19 0.43 11.66
N LEU A 14 20.96 -0.21 10.79
CA LEU A 14 21.03 0.16 9.38
C LEU A 14 19.66 0.01 8.73
N ASN A 15 18.94 -1.09 8.92
CA ASN A 15 17.56 -1.24 8.41
C ASN A 15 16.63 -0.13 8.91
N LEU A 16 16.73 0.25 10.18
CA LEU A 16 15.93 1.33 10.77
C LEU A 16 16.33 2.71 10.21
N GLU A 17 17.62 2.97 10.02
CA GLU A 17 18.15 4.18 9.37
C GLU A 17 17.83 4.22 7.86
N TYR A 18 17.72 3.06 7.20
CA TYR A 18 17.27 2.93 5.81
C TYR A 18 15.76 3.13 5.68
N GLN A 19 14.96 2.63 6.62
CA GLN A 19 13.52 2.88 6.69
C GLN A 19 13.21 4.36 6.92
N ALA A 20 14.04 5.08 7.70
CA ALA A 20 13.92 6.51 7.93
C ALA A 20 14.18 7.40 6.69
N LYS A 21 14.59 6.82 5.56
CA LYS A 21 14.92 7.57 4.32
C LYS A 21 13.81 7.54 3.26
N PHE A 22 12.80 6.69 3.41
CA PHE A 22 11.74 6.60 2.43
C PHE A 22 10.67 7.65 2.69
N SER A 23 10.28 8.36 1.64
CA SER A 23 9.07 9.19 1.70
C SER A 23 7.83 8.31 1.85
N GLN A 24 6.70 8.87 2.26
CA GLN A 24 5.47 8.07 2.38
C GLN A 24 4.97 7.60 1.00
N ALA A 25 5.36 8.28 -0.08
CA ALA A 25 5.16 7.80 -1.45
C ALA A 25 6.02 6.58 -1.79
N ASP A 26 7.27 6.54 -1.32
CA ASP A 26 8.12 5.35 -1.46
C ASP A 26 7.57 4.18 -0.61
N GLU A 27 7.08 4.46 0.60
CA GLU A 27 6.40 3.46 1.44
C GLU A 27 5.19 2.86 0.71
N LEU A 28 4.39 3.68 0.02
CA LEU A 28 3.26 3.22 -0.78
C LEU A 28 3.74 2.31 -1.91
N TYR A 29 4.78 2.71 -2.64
CA TYR A 29 5.34 1.90 -3.72
C TYR A 29 5.84 0.54 -3.22
N ILE A 30 6.58 0.52 -2.10
CA ILE A 30 7.08 -0.71 -1.47
C ILE A 30 5.91 -1.61 -1.05
N MET A 31 4.85 -1.04 -0.47
CA MET A 31 3.66 -1.78 -0.06
C MET A 31 2.96 -2.42 -1.27
N LEU A 32 2.70 -1.65 -2.33
CA LEU A 32 2.09 -2.17 -3.57
C LEU A 32 2.94 -3.25 -4.24
N SER A 33 4.27 -3.06 -4.28
CA SER A 33 5.19 -4.07 -4.81
C SER A 33 5.16 -5.36 -3.99
N GLY A 34 5.15 -5.24 -2.65
CA GLY A 34 5.05 -6.39 -1.75
C GLY A 34 3.72 -7.15 -1.86
N LEU A 35 2.62 -6.44 -2.11
CA LEU A 35 1.30 -7.04 -2.39
C LEU A 35 1.32 -7.89 -3.66
N PHE A 36 1.98 -7.40 -4.71
CA PHE A 36 2.14 -8.17 -5.95
C PHE A 36 3.02 -9.41 -5.72
N GLU A 37 4.24 -9.21 -5.22
CA GLU A 37 5.24 -10.28 -5.10
C GLU A 37 4.77 -11.42 -4.19
N ASN A 38 4.18 -11.09 -3.04
CA ASN A 38 3.86 -12.08 -2.01
C ASN A 38 2.42 -12.57 -2.05
N HIS A 39 1.49 -11.78 -2.61
CA HIS A 39 0.06 -12.04 -2.51
C HIS A 39 -0.69 -11.99 -3.85
N GLN A 40 0.03 -11.72 -4.95
CA GLN A 40 -0.52 -11.64 -6.30
C GLN A 40 -1.65 -10.61 -6.40
N PHE A 41 -1.46 -9.45 -5.77
CA PHE A 41 -2.30 -8.27 -5.95
C PHE A 41 -1.51 -7.19 -6.72
N PRO A 42 -1.57 -7.17 -8.06
CA PRO A 42 -0.97 -6.10 -8.85
C PRO A 42 -1.63 -4.75 -8.56
N SER A 43 -0.95 -3.65 -8.88
CA SER A 43 -1.52 -2.29 -8.83
C SER A 43 -1.40 -1.58 -10.17
N MET A 44 -2.45 -0.87 -10.58
CA MET A 44 -2.52 -0.14 -11.85
C MET A 44 -3.19 1.23 -11.66
N LEU A 45 -2.96 2.13 -12.63
CA LEU A 45 -3.78 3.32 -12.75
C LEU A 45 -5.14 2.94 -13.33
N GLU A 46 -6.20 3.54 -12.79
CA GLU A 46 -7.54 3.36 -13.32
C GLU A 46 -7.65 4.00 -14.71
N ASP A 47 -8.12 3.22 -15.66
CA ASP A 47 -8.36 3.62 -17.04
C ASP A 47 -9.85 3.43 -17.32
N SER A 48 -10.57 4.52 -17.59
CA SER A 48 -12.02 4.49 -17.83
C SER A 48 -12.43 3.68 -19.06
N GLU A 49 -11.49 3.36 -19.94
CA GLU A 49 -11.73 2.56 -21.14
C GLU A 49 -11.54 1.05 -20.91
N LYS A 50 -11.05 0.63 -19.74
CA LYS A 50 -10.75 -0.77 -19.43
C LYS A 50 -11.55 -1.28 -18.24
N ASP A 51 -11.99 -2.52 -18.38
CA ASP A 51 -12.58 -3.26 -17.26
C ASP A 51 -11.52 -3.55 -16.19
N LEU A 52 -11.96 -3.55 -14.92
CA LEU A 52 -11.12 -3.88 -13.78
C LEU A 52 -10.79 -5.37 -13.76
N GLU A 53 -9.51 -5.69 -13.68
CA GLU A 53 -9.03 -7.05 -13.51
C GLU A 53 -9.28 -7.53 -12.07
N ARG A 54 -9.60 -8.83 -11.94
CA ARG A 54 -9.75 -9.46 -10.63
C ARG A 54 -8.43 -9.45 -9.88
N ASP A 55 -8.50 -9.21 -8.57
CA ASP A 55 -7.36 -9.14 -7.67
C ASP A 55 -6.32 -8.05 -8.05
N THR A 56 -6.69 -7.06 -8.87
CA THR A 56 -5.85 -5.91 -9.18
C THR A 56 -6.37 -4.67 -8.46
N LEU A 57 -5.46 -3.94 -7.81
CA LEU A 57 -5.72 -2.66 -7.16
C LEU A 57 -5.63 -1.54 -8.19
N TYR A 58 -6.63 -0.67 -8.23
CA TYR A 58 -6.64 0.47 -9.13
C TYR A 58 -6.67 1.78 -8.35
N MET A 59 -5.97 2.77 -8.88
CA MET A 59 -5.90 4.12 -8.31
C MET A 59 -6.07 5.16 -9.40
N LYS A 60 -6.78 6.24 -9.11
CA LYS A 60 -6.84 7.40 -10.00
C LYS A 60 -5.55 8.20 -9.87
N GLU A 61 -4.94 8.58 -10.99
CA GLU A 61 -3.74 9.43 -11.03
C GLU A 61 -3.94 10.72 -10.22
N LYS A 62 -5.04 11.45 -10.47
CA LYS A 62 -5.42 12.64 -9.68
C LYS A 62 -5.61 12.35 -8.19
N GLY A 63 -5.99 11.13 -7.82
CA GLY A 63 -6.11 10.71 -6.43
C GLY A 63 -4.76 10.65 -5.74
N ILE A 64 -3.75 10.11 -6.44
CA ILE A 64 -2.36 10.04 -6.01
C ILE A 64 -1.75 11.44 -5.95
N GLU A 65 -1.79 12.21 -7.04
CA GLU A 65 -1.15 13.54 -7.12
C GLU A 65 -1.61 14.49 -6.01
N ASN A 66 -2.91 14.49 -5.73
CA ASN A 66 -3.46 15.35 -4.69
C ASN A 66 -3.31 14.73 -3.29
N GLY A 67 -2.99 13.44 -3.20
CA GLY A 67 -2.91 12.65 -1.98
C GLY A 67 -1.69 12.95 -1.11
N PHE A 68 -0.66 13.54 -1.72
CA PHE A 68 0.62 13.85 -1.10
C PHE A 68 0.90 15.37 -1.13
N ASP A 69 1.70 15.85 -0.19
CA ASP A 69 2.29 17.19 -0.23
C ASP A 69 3.64 17.22 -0.98
N GLU A 70 4.27 18.40 -1.03
CA GLU A 70 5.56 18.61 -1.69
C GLU A 70 6.71 17.81 -1.06
N ASP A 71 6.57 17.40 0.20
CA ASP A 71 7.52 16.56 0.94
C ASP A 71 7.19 15.06 0.82
N ASN A 72 6.24 14.70 -0.05
CA ASN A 72 5.74 13.34 -0.25
C ASN A 72 5.13 12.70 1.01
N ASN A 73 4.54 13.51 1.90
CA ASN A 73 3.72 13.02 3.01
C ASN A 73 2.27 12.87 2.59
N GLN A 74 1.62 11.79 3.00
CA GLN A 74 0.21 11.58 2.73
C GLN A 74 -0.63 12.58 3.55
N ILE A 75 -1.33 13.47 2.86
CA ILE A 75 -2.19 14.51 3.47
C ILE A 75 -3.68 14.15 3.46
N LYS A 76 -4.07 13.12 2.68
CA LYS A 76 -5.43 12.60 2.66
C LYS A 76 -5.46 11.10 2.33
N PRO A 77 -6.55 10.39 2.66
CA PRO A 77 -6.69 8.99 2.30
C PRO A 77 -6.61 8.80 0.79
N LEU A 78 -5.89 7.77 0.36
CA LEU A 78 -5.78 7.41 -1.05
C LEU A 78 -6.93 6.50 -1.42
N ALA A 79 -7.72 6.92 -2.40
CA ALA A 79 -8.81 6.12 -2.92
C ALA A 79 -8.25 5.01 -3.82
N MET A 80 -8.70 3.79 -3.56
CA MET A 80 -8.35 2.60 -4.33
C MET A 80 -9.60 1.78 -4.64
N THR A 81 -9.60 1.05 -5.75
CA THR A 81 -10.67 0.11 -6.09
C THR A 81 -10.09 -1.27 -6.33
N VAL A 82 -10.85 -2.32 -5.98
CA VAL A 82 -10.46 -3.70 -6.22
C VAL A 82 -11.70 -4.57 -6.41
N LYS A 83 -11.62 -5.54 -7.34
CA LYS A 83 -12.61 -6.61 -7.45
C LYS A 83 -11.97 -7.91 -6.98
N THR A 84 -12.34 -8.38 -5.78
CA THR A 84 -11.72 -9.56 -5.17
C THR A 84 -12.65 -10.28 -4.19
N GLU A 85 -12.55 -11.61 -4.14
CA GLU A 85 -13.15 -12.44 -3.09
C GLU A 85 -12.23 -12.56 -1.85
N ARG A 86 -10.97 -12.10 -1.98
CA ARG A 86 -9.90 -12.21 -0.96
C ARG A 86 -9.74 -10.92 -0.15
N LEU A 87 -10.78 -10.09 -0.03
CA LEU A 87 -10.73 -8.77 0.61
C LEU A 87 -10.15 -8.82 2.03
N LYS A 88 -10.55 -9.80 2.83
CA LYS A 88 -10.04 -9.94 4.20
C LYS A 88 -8.52 -10.18 4.23
N ALA A 89 -8.01 -11.03 3.34
CA ALA A 89 -6.58 -11.31 3.26
C ALA A 89 -5.79 -10.08 2.78
N LEU A 90 -6.34 -9.31 1.83
CA LEU A 90 -5.77 -8.04 1.40
C LEU A 90 -5.64 -7.08 2.59
N ILE A 91 -6.71 -6.86 3.35
CA ILE A 91 -6.72 -5.96 4.51
C ILE A 91 -5.71 -6.42 5.57
N GLU A 92 -5.69 -7.72 5.89
CA GLU A 92 -4.75 -8.28 6.87
C GLU A 92 -3.29 -8.04 6.49
N VAL A 93 -2.94 -8.22 5.21
CA VAL A 93 -1.58 -8.00 4.70
C VAL A 93 -1.21 -6.52 4.71
N VAL A 94 -2.09 -5.64 4.21
CA VAL A 94 -1.84 -4.19 4.17
C VAL A 94 -1.64 -3.63 5.58
N GLN A 95 -2.39 -4.14 6.56
CA GLN A 95 -2.33 -3.66 7.94
C GLN A 95 -1.31 -4.40 8.81
N ALA A 96 -0.61 -5.43 8.30
CA ALA A 96 0.23 -6.31 9.11
C ALA A 96 1.40 -5.59 9.80
N ASN A 97 1.96 -4.57 9.16
CA ASN A 97 3.08 -3.79 9.68
C ASN A 97 2.64 -2.51 10.41
N GLY A 98 1.35 -2.20 10.42
CA GLY A 98 0.78 -1.00 11.05
C GLY A 98 1.14 0.32 10.37
N ILE A 99 1.68 0.32 9.15
CA ILE A 99 1.98 1.55 8.37
C ILE A 99 0.69 2.12 7.78
N TYR A 100 -0.18 1.25 7.29
CA TYR A 100 -1.44 1.64 6.67
C TYR A 100 -2.64 1.06 7.41
N ARG A 101 -3.76 1.76 7.30
CA ARG A 101 -5.09 1.30 7.69
C ARG A 101 -6.00 1.34 6.47
N VAL A 102 -6.76 0.26 6.25
CA VAL A 102 -7.75 0.20 5.18
C VAL A 102 -9.13 0.50 5.76
N GLU A 103 -9.85 1.40 5.11
CA GLU A 103 -11.28 1.62 5.32
C GLU A 103 -12.02 1.18 4.06
N VAL A 104 -13.07 0.37 4.23
CA VAL A 104 -13.98 0.03 3.14
C VAL A 104 -15.04 1.12 3.09
N ASP A 105 -15.03 1.91 2.03
CA ASP A 105 -15.98 3.01 1.84
C ASP A 105 -17.34 2.47 1.40
N HIS A 106 -17.38 1.79 0.25
CA HIS A 106 -18.59 1.12 -0.24
C HIS A 106 -18.26 0.01 -1.25
N VAL A 107 -19.26 -0.79 -1.61
CA VAL A 107 -19.22 -1.73 -2.74
C VAL A 107 -20.26 -1.28 -3.76
N ASP A 108 -19.87 -1.15 -5.02
CA ASP A 108 -20.78 -0.71 -6.07
C ASP A 108 -21.59 -1.86 -6.69
N GLU A 109 -22.47 -1.52 -7.63
CA GLU A 109 -23.37 -2.46 -8.31
C GLU A 109 -22.64 -3.53 -9.13
N HIS A 110 -21.36 -3.32 -9.45
CA HIS A 110 -20.51 -4.24 -10.23
C HIS A 110 -19.61 -5.12 -9.33
N GLU A 111 -19.87 -5.13 -8.02
CA GLU A 111 -19.09 -5.80 -6.98
C GLU A 111 -17.65 -5.27 -6.88
N VAL A 112 -17.42 -4.02 -7.28
CA VAL A 112 -16.14 -3.35 -7.07
C VAL A 112 -16.13 -2.75 -5.67
N ILE A 113 -15.07 -3.05 -4.92
CA ILE A 113 -14.89 -2.58 -3.56
C ILE A 113 -14.08 -1.29 -3.61
N HIS A 114 -14.66 -0.21 -3.10
CA HIS A 114 -14.02 1.10 -2.95
C HIS A 114 -13.38 1.20 -1.57
N LEU A 115 -12.08 1.46 -1.55
CA LEU A 115 -11.24 1.47 -0.36
C LEU A 115 -10.60 2.85 -0.17
N LEU A 116 -10.41 3.24 1.08
CA LEU A 116 -9.60 4.37 1.48
C LEU A 116 -8.39 3.86 2.26
N LEU A 117 -7.20 4.12 1.72
CA LEU A 117 -5.93 3.78 2.36
C LEU A 117 -5.46 5.00 3.18
N HIS A 118 -5.41 4.84 4.49
CA HIS A 118 -4.92 5.86 5.42
C HIS A 118 -3.52 5.52 5.89
N ARG A 119 -2.62 6.51 5.99
CA ARG A 119 -1.42 6.37 6.81
C ARG A 119 -1.83 6.28 8.28
N ALA A 120 -1.39 5.23 8.97
CA ALA A 120 -1.63 5.01 10.39
C ALA A 120 -0.63 5.76 11.28
#